data_AF-A0A1G9MZ66-F1
#
_entry.id   AF-A0A1G9MZ66-F1
#
_cell.length_a   1.000
_cell.length_b   1.000
_cell.length_c   1.000
_cell.angle_alpha   90.00
_cell.angle_beta   90.00
_cell.angle_gamma   90.00
#
_symmetry.space_group_name_H-M   'P 1'
#
loop_
_entity.id
_entity.type
_entity.pdbx_description
1 polymer ?
#
loop_
_entity_poly.entity_id
_entity_poly.type
_entity_poly.pdbx_seq_one_letter_code
_entity_poly.pdbx_strand_id
1 'polypeptide(L)'
;MNATTPSNGHDPKAVFEILGEWETPSGNRLTLKARKTTGYASVWLNWHGKPVRIGYALHAGGVVREVRWEEPWNEQTDVWKTEQRKHVAALIAAWHAGQPIPLKTELPETVLGTFNIDGFRFAVEPTTASEHAVLSVVNVTGGLTPVADLLHEDGRICGMAARPGWKSTPNGRKRRWRQESESILTRATTTGKL
;
A
#
# COMPACT_ATOMS: atom_id res chain seq x y z
N MET A 1 10.72 64.15 9.96
CA MET A 1 11.53 62.98 10.33
C MET A 1 10.61 61.98 11.01
N ASN A 2 10.39 60.82 10.39
CA ASN A 2 10.07 59.55 11.06
C ASN A 2 10.27 58.47 10.00
N ALA A 3 11.38 57.76 10.12
CA ALA A 3 11.73 56.62 9.30
C ALA A 3 11.00 55.40 9.85
N THR A 4 10.08 54.84 9.07
CA THR A 4 9.50 53.52 9.34
C THR A 4 10.35 52.49 8.62
N THR A 5 11.18 51.79 9.38
CA THR A 5 11.91 50.60 8.89
C THR A 5 10.92 49.42 8.80
N PRO A 6 10.82 48.71 7.67
CA PRO A 6 10.10 47.44 7.62
C PRO A 6 11.04 46.31 8.09
N SER A 7 10.73 45.65 9.20
CA SER A 7 11.41 44.42 9.57
C SER A 7 10.82 43.24 8.79
N ASN A 8 11.50 42.84 7.72
CA ASN A 8 11.40 41.48 7.19
C ASN A 8 11.88 40.49 8.25
N GLY A 9 11.04 39.52 8.60
CA GLY A 9 11.37 38.43 9.52
C GLY A 9 10.62 37.16 9.11
N HIS A 10 11.26 36.37 8.27
CA HIS A 10 10.88 35.03 7.85
C HIS A 10 10.67 34.09 9.05
N ASP A 11 9.58 33.30 9.06
CA ASP A 11 9.64 31.92 9.56
C ASP A 11 8.43 31.08 9.08
N PRO A 12 8.47 30.49 7.86
CA PRO A 12 7.51 29.44 7.52
C PRO A 12 7.96 28.18 8.27
N LYS A 13 7.30 27.85 9.39
CA LYS A 13 7.40 26.52 10.01
C LYS A 13 7.24 25.48 8.90
N ALA A 14 8.34 24.86 8.47
CA ALA A 14 8.34 23.93 7.36
C ALA A 14 7.37 22.78 7.67
N VAL A 15 6.21 22.82 7.02
CA VAL A 15 5.15 21.83 7.16
C VAL A 15 5.69 20.53 6.57
N PHE A 16 5.71 19.47 7.37
CA PHE A 16 6.06 18.15 6.88
C PHE A 16 4.94 17.68 5.92
N GLU A 17 5.33 17.22 4.73
CA GLU A 17 4.42 16.58 3.78
C GLU A 17 4.36 15.08 4.08
N ILE A 18 3.16 14.50 4.09
CA ILE A 18 2.99 13.04 4.15
C ILE A 18 3.18 12.50 2.74
N LEU A 19 4.22 11.70 2.53
CA LEU A 19 4.51 11.11 1.23
C LEU A 19 3.67 9.86 0.94
N GLY A 20 3.19 9.19 1.99
CA GLY A 20 2.34 8.01 1.87
C GLY A 20 2.29 7.20 3.16
N GLU A 21 1.36 6.25 3.19
CA GLU A 21 1.17 5.29 4.28
C GLU A 21 1.14 3.86 3.73
N TRP A 22 1.57 2.89 4.53
CA TRP A 22 1.48 1.48 4.18
C TRP A 22 1.29 0.61 5.43
N GLU A 23 0.75 -0.58 5.26
CA GLU A 23 0.56 -1.54 6.35
C GLU A 23 1.65 -2.62 6.28
N THR A 24 2.21 -2.99 7.43
CA THR A 24 3.10 -4.14 7.53
C THR A 24 2.28 -5.44 7.52
N PRO A 25 2.91 -6.61 7.27
CA PRO A 25 2.23 -7.90 7.37
C PRO A 25 1.59 -8.20 8.74
N SER A 26 2.05 -7.51 9.80
CA SER A 26 1.49 -7.62 11.16
C SER A 26 0.32 -6.68 11.42
N GLY A 27 -0.17 -5.95 10.40
CA GLY A 27 -1.28 -5.00 10.52
C GLY A 27 -0.88 -3.63 11.09
N ASN A 28 0.41 -3.34 11.22
CA ASN A 28 0.88 -2.05 11.72
C ASN A 28 0.90 -1.02 10.59
N ARG A 29 0.36 0.18 10.85
CA ARG A 29 0.40 1.27 9.87
C ARG A 29 1.67 2.10 10.01
N LEU A 30 2.39 2.25 8.90
CA LEU A 30 3.56 3.09 8.75
C LEU A 30 3.25 4.32 7.88
N THR A 31 3.82 5.47 8.21
CA THR A 31 3.67 6.74 7.49
C THR A 31 5.04 7.32 7.18
N LEU A 32 5.29 7.71 5.93
CA LEU A 32 6.51 8.43 5.53
C LEU A 32 6.23 9.93 5.46
N LYS A 33 7.03 10.73 6.17
CA LYS A 33 6.90 12.20 6.19
C LYS A 33 8.20 12.85 5.76
N ALA A 34 8.16 13.79 4.83
CA ALA A 34 9.36 14.48 4.32
C ALA A 34 9.17 15.99 4.26
N ARG A 35 10.27 16.70 3.96
CA ARG A 35 10.26 18.13 3.61
C ARG A 35 10.95 18.29 2.25
N LYS A 36 10.35 19.08 1.34
CA LYS A 36 10.81 19.25 -0.07
C LYS A 36 12.27 19.64 -0.26
N THR A 37 12.95 20.12 0.78
CA THR A 37 14.29 20.72 0.68
C THR A 37 15.37 20.00 1.48
N THR A 38 15.03 18.97 2.26
CA THR A 38 15.97 18.45 3.29
C THR A 38 16.69 17.16 2.90
N GLY A 39 16.34 16.53 1.77
CA GLY A 39 16.89 15.20 1.42
C GLY A 39 16.62 14.13 2.48
N TYR A 40 15.56 14.33 3.28
CA TYR A 40 15.29 13.59 4.50
C TYR A 40 13.80 13.27 4.60
N ALA A 41 13.49 12.02 4.92
CA ALA A 41 12.15 11.55 5.21
C ALA A 41 12.13 10.69 6.48
N SER A 42 11.19 10.92 7.38
CA SER A 42 11.01 10.18 8.64
C SER A 42 9.91 9.12 8.51
N VAL A 43 10.15 7.94 9.07
CA VAL A 43 9.19 6.83 9.10
C VAL A 43 8.54 6.76 10.47
N TRP A 44 7.21 6.70 10.49
CA TRP A 44 6.39 6.72 11.69
C TRP A 44 5.50 5.49 11.75
N LEU A 45 5.43 4.83 12.91
CA LEU A 45 4.52 3.75 13.23
C LEU A 45 3.32 4.28 14.02
N ASN A 46 2.11 3.91 13.62
CA ASN A 46 0.93 4.09 14.45
C ASN A 46 0.85 2.95 15.49
N TRP A 47 1.37 3.18 16.68
CA TRP A 47 1.37 2.23 17.78
C TRP A 47 0.22 2.56 18.76
N HIS A 48 -0.82 1.72 18.78
CA HIS A 48 -2.02 1.94 19.62
C HIS A 48 -2.63 3.35 19.50
N GLY A 49 -2.71 3.88 18.28
CA GLY A 49 -3.26 5.22 18.02
C GLY A 49 -2.26 6.36 18.24
N LYS A 50 -1.03 6.07 18.69
CA LYS A 50 0.03 7.07 18.89
C LYS A 50 1.10 6.95 17.81
N PRO A 51 1.42 8.03 17.07
CA PRO A 51 2.50 8.00 16.10
C PRO A 51 3.85 8.00 16.82
N VAL A 52 4.64 6.96 16.59
CA VAL A 52 6.02 6.81 17.09
C VAL A 52 6.96 6.85 15.90
N ARG A 53 8.00 7.68 15.95
CA ARG A 53 9.04 7.66 14.92
C ARG A 53 9.90 6.43 15.12
N ILE A 54 10.14 5.68 14.04
CA ILE A 54 10.85 4.39 14.10
C ILE A 54 12.10 4.35 13.20
N GLY A 55 12.35 5.40 12.45
CA GLY A 55 13.44 5.45 11.50
C GLY A 55 13.35 6.63 10.54
N TYR A 56 14.26 6.65 9.59
CA TYR A 56 14.34 7.68 8.57
C TYR A 56 15.06 7.19 7.31
N ALA A 57 14.92 7.96 6.24
CA ALA A 57 15.59 7.76 4.98
C ALA A 57 16.29 9.04 4.53
N LEU A 58 17.49 8.87 3.99
CA LEU A 58 18.23 9.93 3.29
C LEU A 58 18.06 9.71 1.79
N HIS A 59 17.79 10.78 1.05
CA HIS A 59 17.57 10.74 -0.38
C HIS A 59 18.16 11.96 -1.09
N ALA A 60 18.48 11.79 -2.37
CA ALA A 60 18.94 12.86 -3.24
C ALA A 60 18.09 12.83 -4.51
N GLY A 61 17.17 13.79 -4.63
CA GLY A 61 16.07 13.64 -5.58
C GLY A 61 15.23 12.39 -5.26
N GLY A 62 14.71 11.74 -6.29
CA GLY A 62 13.90 10.51 -6.18
C GLY A 62 14.67 9.25 -5.76
N VAL A 63 15.97 9.35 -5.47
CA VAL A 63 16.83 8.19 -5.17
C VAL A 63 17.12 8.12 -3.68
N VAL A 64 16.72 7.01 -3.04
CA VAL A 64 17.06 6.71 -1.64
C VAL A 64 18.51 6.25 -1.53
N ARG A 65 19.28 6.96 -0.71
CA ARG A 65 20.67 6.64 -0.39
C ARG A 65 20.77 5.68 0.79
N GLU A 66 19.98 5.93 1.81
CA GLU A 66 20.05 5.20 3.06
C GLU A 66 18.67 5.12 3.72
N VAL A 67 18.42 4.02 4.42
CA VAL A 67 17.30 3.90 5.36
C VAL A 67 17.87 3.38 6.68
N ARG A 68 17.64 4.12 7.77
CA ARG A 68 18.03 3.73 9.12
C ARG A 68 16.79 3.54 9.98
N TRP A 69 16.88 2.59 10.89
CA TRP A 69 15.84 2.29 11.87
C TRP A 69 16.35 2.65 13.26
N GLU A 70 15.47 3.16 14.10
CA GLU A 70 15.75 3.50 15.50
C GLU A 70 15.39 2.29 16.38
N GLU A 71 15.96 2.21 17.59
CA GLU A 71 15.62 1.14 18.54
C GLU A 71 14.13 1.23 18.97
N PRO A 72 13.43 0.09 19.14
CA PRO A 72 13.88 -1.30 18.94
C PRO A 72 13.73 -1.80 17.49
N TRP A 73 13.33 -0.96 16.54
CA TRP A 73 13.06 -1.37 15.16
C TRP A 73 14.32 -1.66 14.34
N ASN A 74 15.50 -1.21 14.78
CA ASN A 74 16.77 -1.64 14.23
C ASN A 74 17.08 -3.13 14.47
N GLU A 75 16.41 -3.80 15.41
CA GLU A 75 16.56 -5.24 15.67
C GLU A 75 15.68 -6.12 14.78
N GLN A 76 14.81 -5.52 13.96
CA GLN A 76 13.97 -6.26 13.02
C GLN A 76 14.80 -7.03 11.99
N THR A 77 14.20 -8.08 11.41
CA THR A 77 14.87 -8.92 10.41
C THR A 77 15.23 -8.14 9.15
N ASP A 78 16.30 -8.55 8.47
CA ASP A 78 16.71 -7.92 7.21
C ASP A 78 15.64 -8.02 6.12
N VAL A 79 14.86 -9.09 6.14
CA VAL A 79 13.70 -9.26 5.25
C VAL A 79 12.68 -8.15 5.50
N TRP A 80 12.30 -7.91 6.77
CA TRP A 80 11.37 -6.84 7.12
C TRP A 80 11.92 -5.47 6.69
N LYS A 81 13.18 -5.18 7.00
CA LYS A 81 13.84 -3.91 6.66
C LYS A 81 13.91 -3.69 5.15
N THR A 82 14.18 -4.76 4.39
CA THR A 82 14.23 -4.72 2.93
C THR A 82 12.87 -4.41 2.32
N GLU A 83 11.79 -5.03 2.82
CA GLU A 83 10.43 -4.71 2.38
C GLU A 83 10.07 -3.25 2.68
N GLN A 84 10.34 -2.77 3.90
CA GLN A 84 10.06 -1.37 4.25
C GLN A 84 10.86 -0.40 3.39
N ARG A 85 12.13 -0.73 3.08
CA ARG A 85 12.97 0.09 2.19
C ARG A 85 12.39 0.22 0.79
N LYS A 86 11.78 -0.84 0.24
CA LYS A 86 11.12 -0.78 -1.08
C LYS A 86 9.96 0.21 -1.06
N HIS A 87 9.11 0.18 -0.03
CA HIS A 87 8.02 1.15 0.14
C HIS A 87 8.53 2.58 0.23
N VAL A 88 9.53 2.82 1.09
CA VAL A 88 10.14 4.14 1.26
C VAL A 88 10.72 4.67 -0.06
N ALA A 89 11.44 3.82 -0.82
CA ALA A 89 12.02 4.20 -2.10
C ALA A 89 10.95 4.55 -3.14
N ALA A 90 9.89 3.76 -3.24
CA ALA A 90 8.79 4.02 -4.17
C ALA A 90 8.09 5.36 -3.89
N LEU A 91 7.81 5.66 -2.61
CA LEU A 91 7.15 6.91 -2.21
C LEU A 91 8.03 8.14 -2.49
N ILE A 92 9.33 8.07 -2.22
CA ILE A 92 10.27 9.16 -2.50
C ILE A 92 10.43 9.38 -4.01
N ALA A 93 10.52 8.30 -4.79
CA ALA A 93 10.60 8.40 -6.25
C ALA A 93 9.35 9.03 -6.86
N ALA A 94 8.16 8.59 -6.44
CA ALA A 94 6.88 9.13 -6.91
C ALA A 94 6.74 10.63 -6.59
N TRP A 95 7.06 11.02 -5.34
CA TRP A 95 7.00 12.42 -4.91
C TRP A 95 7.94 13.32 -5.73
N HIS A 96 9.16 12.87 -6.03
CA HIS A 96 10.09 13.63 -6.87
C HIS A 96 9.72 13.65 -8.35
N ALA A 97 9.03 12.63 -8.84
CA ALA A 97 8.50 12.60 -10.21
C ALA A 97 7.25 13.49 -10.39
N GLY A 98 6.80 14.19 -9.34
CA GLY A 98 5.56 14.96 -9.36
C GLY A 98 4.32 14.08 -9.58
N GLN A 99 4.47 12.76 -9.41
CA GLN A 99 3.34 11.85 -9.41
C GLN A 99 2.46 12.22 -8.21
N PRO A 100 1.13 12.22 -8.36
CA PRO A 100 0.26 12.41 -7.22
C PRO A 100 0.67 11.42 -6.13
N ILE A 101 0.91 11.94 -4.92
CA ILE A 101 1.02 11.11 -3.73
C ILE A 101 -0.19 10.19 -3.78
N PRO A 102 0.00 8.87 -3.76
CA PRO A 102 -1.13 7.98 -3.81
C PRO A 102 -1.96 8.24 -2.56
N LEU A 103 -3.00 9.06 -2.74
CA LEU A 103 -4.14 9.08 -1.85
C LEU A 103 -4.53 7.62 -1.69
N LYS A 104 -4.89 7.25 -0.46
CA LYS A 104 -5.53 5.98 -0.19
C LYS A 104 -6.79 5.95 -1.04
N THR A 105 -6.67 5.51 -2.28
CA THR A 105 -7.81 5.48 -3.19
C THR A 105 -8.72 4.44 -2.59
N GLU A 106 -9.95 4.87 -2.28
CA GLU A 106 -11.00 3.91 -1.98
C GLU A 106 -11.01 2.90 -3.12
N LEU A 107 -11.15 1.62 -2.76
CA LEU A 107 -11.20 0.59 -3.77
C LEU A 107 -12.33 0.93 -4.75
N PRO A 108 -12.18 0.62 -6.05
CA PRO A 108 -13.26 0.79 -6.99
C PRO A 108 -14.56 0.21 -6.44
N GLU A 109 -15.69 0.91 -6.61
CA GLU A 109 -17.00 0.44 -6.12
C GLU A 109 -17.38 -0.93 -6.71
N THR A 110 -16.75 -1.30 -7.83
CA THR A 110 -16.89 -2.61 -8.48
C THR A 110 -16.30 -3.75 -7.66
N VAL A 111 -15.44 -3.49 -6.66
CA VAL A 111 -14.85 -4.56 -5.83
C VAL A 111 -15.92 -5.22 -4.96
N LEU A 112 -16.13 -6.53 -5.14
CA LEU A 112 -17.12 -7.31 -4.39
C LEU A 112 -16.71 -7.51 -2.93
N GLY A 113 -15.40 -7.55 -2.67
CA GLY A 113 -14.85 -7.73 -1.34
C GLY A 113 -13.34 -7.87 -1.34
N THR A 114 -12.75 -7.87 -0.14
CA THR A 114 -11.31 -8.05 0.04
C THR A 114 -10.98 -9.02 1.16
N PHE A 115 -9.82 -9.68 1.06
CA PHE A 115 -9.25 -10.52 2.11
C PHE A 115 -7.73 -10.32 2.19
N ASN A 116 -7.13 -10.73 3.32
CA ASN A 116 -5.69 -10.61 3.57
C ASN A 116 -5.05 -11.99 3.76
N ILE A 117 -4.04 -12.31 2.96
CA ILE A 117 -3.25 -13.55 3.10
C ILE A 117 -1.77 -13.23 2.95
N ASP A 118 -0.96 -13.73 3.89
CA ASP A 118 0.50 -13.64 3.87
C ASP A 118 1.02 -12.20 3.67
N GLY A 119 0.31 -11.21 4.24
CA GLY A 119 0.69 -9.78 4.16
C GLY A 119 0.26 -9.07 2.87
N PHE A 120 -0.47 -9.74 1.97
CA PHE A 120 -1.07 -9.12 0.78
C PHE A 120 -2.58 -8.95 0.97
N ARG A 121 -3.08 -7.77 0.58
CA ARG A 121 -4.51 -7.52 0.43
C ARG A 121 -4.94 -7.88 -0.97
N PHE A 122 -5.94 -8.75 -1.09
CA PHE A 122 -6.54 -9.14 -2.35
C PHE A 122 -7.94 -8.56 -2.47
N ALA A 123 -8.34 -8.22 -3.70
CA ALA A 123 -9.68 -7.81 -4.07
C ALA A 123 -10.25 -8.80 -5.09
N VAL A 124 -11.55 -9.07 -4.98
CA VAL A 124 -12.30 -9.86 -5.96
C VAL A 124 -13.16 -8.90 -6.77
N GLU A 125 -12.98 -8.89 -8.08
CA GLU A 125 -13.64 -7.99 -9.03
C GLU A 125 -14.54 -8.77 -9.98
N PRO A 126 -15.79 -8.35 -10.23
CA PRO A 126 -16.63 -8.96 -11.24
C PRO A 126 -16.05 -8.60 -12.62
N THR A 127 -16.20 -9.50 -13.59
CA THR A 127 -15.94 -9.14 -14.99
C THR A 127 -17.25 -8.78 -15.70
N THR A 128 -17.14 -8.27 -16.92
CA THR A 128 -18.30 -8.00 -17.78
C THR A 128 -19.08 -9.27 -18.17
N ALA A 129 -18.49 -10.46 -17.97
CA ALA A 129 -19.20 -11.73 -18.09
C ALA A 129 -19.72 -12.13 -16.71
N SER A 130 -21.02 -12.40 -16.61
CA SER A 130 -21.72 -12.77 -15.36
C SER A 130 -21.14 -14.00 -14.64
N GLU A 131 -20.28 -14.76 -15.30
CA GLU A 131 -19.73 -16.03 -14.82
C GLU A 131 -18.23 -15.95 -14.45
N HIS A 132 -17.60 -14.78 -14.56
CA HIS A 132 -16.15 -14.65 -14.33
C HIS A 132 -15.81 -13.47 -13.39
N ALA A 133 -14.80 -13.67 -12.55
CA ALA A 133 -14.22 -12.64 -11.67
C ALA A 133 -12.71 -12.75 -11.75
N VAL A 134 -12.09 -11.67 -11.34
CA VAL A 134 -10.64 -11.55 -11.26
C VAL A 134 -10.25 -11.40 -9.81
N LEU A 135 -9.24 -12.16 -9.41
CA LEU A 135 -8.52 -11.91 -8.18
C LEU A 135 -7.39 -10.94 -8.48
N SER A 136 -7.38 -9.81 -7.78
CA SER A 136 -6.38 -8.76 -7.91
C SER A 136 -5.66 -8.55 -6.58
N VAL A 137 -4.36 -8.24 -6.64
CA VAL A 137 -3.64 -7.70 -5.48
C VAL A 137 -3.86 -6.20 -5.44
N VAL A 138 -4.25 -5.71 -4.25
CA VAL A 138 -4.39 -4.29 -3.97
C VAL A 138 -3.01 -3.75 -3.62
N ASN A 139 -2.50 -2.85 -4.45
CA ASN A 139 -1.27 -2.14 -4.15
C ASN A 139 -1.53 -1.04 -3.09
N VAL A 140 -0.46 -0.41 -2.61
CA VAL A 140 -0.54 0.63 -1.57
C VAL A 140 -1.32 1.89 -1.99
N THR A 141 -1.58 2.07 -3.29
CA THR A 141 -2.30 3.20 -3.85
C THR A 141 -3.78 2.89 -4.11
N GLY A 142 -4.26 1.70 -3.73
CA GLY A 142 -5.59 1.21 -4.08
C GLY A 142 -5.72 0.70 -5.52
N GLY A 143 -4.62 0.68 -6.26
CA GLY A 143 -4.56 0.11 -7.62
C GLY A 143 -4.63 -1.40 -7.59
N LEU A 144 -5.29 -1.97 -8.58
CA LEU A 144 -5.56 -3.40 -8.69
C LEU A 144 -4.65 -4.02 -9.74
N THR A 145 -3.89 -5.04 -9.34
CA THR A 145 -3.06 -5.84 -10.24
C THR A 145 -3.68 -7.24 -10.36
N PRO A 146 -4.25 -7.61 -11.52
CA PRO A 146 -4.82 -8.94 -11.74
C PRO A 146 -3.77 -10.03 -11.56
N VAL A 147 -4.10 -11.07 -10.78
CA VAL A 147 -3.19 -12.18 -10.48
C VAL A 147 -3.74 -13.54 -10.88
N ALA A 148 -5.07 -13.69 -10.88
CA ALA A 148 -5.71 -14.91 -11.31
C ALA A 148 -7.11 -14.65 -11.87
N ASP A 149 -7.47 -15.42 -12.89
CA ASP A 149 -8.84 -15.55 -13.36
C ASP A 149 -9.54 -16.60 -12.51
N LEU A 150 -10.74 -16.25 -12.03
CA LEU A 150 -11.63 -17.12 -11.28
C LEU A 150 -12.77 -17.51 -12.22
N LEU A 151 -12.84 -18.78 -12.58
CA LEU A 151 -13.91 -19.33 -13.40
C LEU A 151 -15.01 -19.79 -12.44
N HIS A 152 -16.26 -19.33 -12.59
CA HIS A 152 -17.32 -19.65 -11.63
C HIS A 152 -18.64 -20.14 -12.20
N GLU A 153 -19.38 -20.82 -11.32
CA GLU A 153 -20.80 -21.14 -11.43
C GLU A 153 -21.43 -20.81 -10.06
N ASP A 154 -22.49 -20.00 -10.01
CA ASP A 154 -23.28 -19.68 -8.79
C ASP A 154 -22.45 -19.34 -7.52
N GLY A 155 -21.39 -18.55 -7.67
CA GLY A 155 -20.54 -18.11 -6.55
C GLY A 155 -19.44 -19.10 -6.14
N ARG A 156 -19.29 -20.22 -6.86
CA ARG A 156 -18.26 -21.24 -6.64
C ARG A 156 -17.19 -21.22 -7.73
N ILE A 157 -15.92 -21.37 -7.38
CA ILE A 157 -14.80 -21.30 -8.32
C ILE A 157 -14.54 -22.69 -8.92
N CYS A 158 -14.98 -22.96 -10.15
CA CYS A 158 -14.72 -24.20 -10.87
C CYS A 158 -13.24 -24.33 -11.32
N GLY A 159 -12.56 -23.20 -11.55
CA GLY A 159 -11.14 -23.17 -11.91
C GLY A 159 -10.44 -21.86 -11.55
N MET A 160 -9.13 -21.93 -11.27
CA MET A 160 -8.30 -20.75 -11.01
C MET A 160 -7.05 -20.80 -11.88
N ALA A 161 -6.90 -19.83 -12.78
CA ALA A 161 -5.75 -19.71 -13.67
C ALA A 161 -4.92 -18.49 -13.25
N ALA A 162 -3.66 -18.71 -12.84
CA ALA A 162 -2.76 -17.60 -12.53
C ALA A 162 -2.36 -16.88 -13.83
N ARG A 163 -2.37 -15.55 -13.81
CA ARG A 163 -2.00 -14.74 -14.98
C ARG A 163 -0.49 -14.74 -15.22
N PRO A 164 -0.04 -14.55 -16.48
CA PRO A 164 1.39 -14.45 -16.80
C PRO A 164 2.11 -13.43 -15.93
N GLY A 165 3.31 -13.77 -15.46
CA GLY A 165 4.12 -12.91 -14.60
C GLY A 165 3.95 -13.14 -13.09
N TRP A 166 2.93 -13.90 -12.66
CA TRP A 166 2.82 -14.40 -11.29
C TRP A 166 3.46 -15.79 -11.17
N LYS A 167 4.45 -15.94 -10.27
CA LYS A 167 5.06 -17.25 -9.98
C LYS A 167 3.96 -18.24 -9.60
N SER A 168 4.14 -19.52 -9.92
CA SER A 168 3.17 -20.55 -9.55
C SER A 168 3.02 -20.58 -8.02
N THR A 169 1.92 -19.99 -7.57
CA THR A 169 1.58 -19.96 -6.15
C THR A 169 1.48 -21.41 -5.65
N PRO A 170 2.13 -21.79 -4.54
CA PRO A 170 2.04 -23.14 -4.00
C PRO A 170 0.59 -23.58 -3.84
N ASN A 171 0.29 -24.86 -4.10
CA ASN A 171 -1.09 -25.37 -4.12
C ASN A 171 -1.87 -25.09 -2.83
N GLY A 172 -1.21 -25.14 -1.66
CA GLY A 172 -1.83 -24.77 -0.39
C GLY A 172 -2.26 -23.31 -0.31
N ARG A 173 -1.49 -22.39 -0.90
CA ARG A 173 -1.86 -20.97 -0.96
C ARG A 173 -2.98 -20.72 -1.98
N LYS A 174 -2.96 -21.40 -3.14
CA LYS A 174 -4.08 -21.36 -4.09
C LYS A 174 -5.39 -21.85 -3.46
N ARG A 175 -5.33 -22.90 -2.63
CA ARG A 175 -6.50 -23.42 -1.92
C ARG A 175 -7.11 -22.37 -0.98
N ARG A 176 -6.28 -21.63 -0.23
CA ARG A 176 -6.74 -20.53 0.62
C ARG A 176 -7.32 -19.38 -0.19
N TRP A 177 -6.65 -18.96 -1.27
CA TRP A 177 -7.18 -17.93 -2.17
C TRP A 177 -8.55 -18.31 -2.73
N ARG A 178 -8.72 -19.58 -3.12
CA ARG A 178 -9.98 -20.11 -3.63
C ARG A 178 -11.09 -20.00 -2.58
N GLN A 179 -10.83 -20.47 -1.37
CA GLN A 179 -11.80 -20.48 -0.28
C GLN A 179 -12.29 -19.06 0.07
N GLU A 180 -11.37 -18.11 0.23
CA GLU A 180 -11.72 -16.72 0.53
C GLU A 180 -12.51 -16.07 -0.62
N SER A 181 -12.06 -16.30 -1.86
CA SER A 181 -12.72 -15.75 -3.04
C SER A 181 -14.11 -16.34 -3.25
N GLU A 182 -14.29 -17.66 -3.06
CA GLU A 182 -15.60 -18.33 -3.08
C GLU A 182 -16.55 -17.76 -2.04
N SER A 183 -16.06 -17.48 -0.83
CA SER A 183 -16.90 -16.87 0.23
C SER A 183 -17.41 -15.49 -0.17
N ILE A 184 -16.55 -14.66 -0.78
CA ILE A 184 -16.92 -13.32 -1.27
C ILE A 184 -17.92 -13.42 -2.42
N LEU A 185 -17.65 -14.29 -3.40
CA LEU A 185 -18.53 -14.48 -4.56
C LEU A 185 -19.91 -15.01 -4.15
N THR A 186 -19.97 -16.03 -3.29
CA THR A 186 -21.24 -16.57 -2.76
C THR A 186 -22.09 -15.50 -2.08
N ARG A 187 -21.46 -14.61 -1.30
CA ARG A 187 -22.16 -13.49 -0.65
C ARG A 187 -22.64 -12.46 -1.68
N ALA A 188 -21.83 -12.15 -2.69
CA ALA A 188 -22.22 -11.24 -3.77
C ALA A 188 -23.42 -11.79 -4.57
N THR A 189 -23.46 -13.10 -4.86
CA THR A 189 -24.61 -13.75 -5.53
C THR A 189 -25.88 -13.62 -4.69
N THR A 190 -25.77 -13.92 -3.38
CA THR A 190 -26.90 -13.85 -2.44
C THR A 190 -27.47 -12.42 -2.31
N THR A 191 -26.64 -11.40 -2.57
CA THR A 191 -27.02 -9.98 -2.44
C THR A 191 -27.30 -9.30 -3.78
N GLY A 192 -27.29 -10.04 -4.90
CA GLY A 192 -27.57 -9.51 -6.23
C GLY A 192 -26.51 -8.53 -6.75
N LYS A 193 -25.26 -8.69 -6.32
CA LYS A 193 -24.12 -7.83 -6.70
C LYS A 193 -23.20 -8.45 -7.75
N LEU A 194 -23.52 -9.66 -8.21
CA LEU A 194 -22.86 -10.39 -9.30
C LEU A 194 -23.69 -10.31 -10.57
#